data_AF-A0A9X1RK99-F1
#
_entry.id   AF-A0A9X1RK99-F1
#
_cell.length_a   1.000
_cell.length_b   1.000
_cell.length_c   1.000
_cell.angle_alpha   90.00
_cell.angle_beta   90.00
_cell.angle_gamma   90.00
#
_symmetry.space_group_name_H-M   'P 1'
#
loop_
_entity.id
_entity.type
_entity.pdbx_description
1 polymer ?
#
loop_
_entity_poly.entity_id
_entity_poly.type
_entity_poly.pdbx_seq_one_letter_code
_entity_poly.pdbx_strand_id
1 'polypeptide(L)'
;MHRFSAILFCLLLLIAMTEAQEYSPRIRRPPPALAEQERLASELVMTDGLLQKGDIVVTDHGYYVFQGIAADGFTNEFRPIPSPLKSDQKASGLRFVDP
;
A
#
# COMPACT_ATOMS: atom_id res chain seq x y z
N MET A 1 21.72 -33.70 -38.77
CA MET A 1 20.51 -34.17 -38.06
C MET A 1 20.59 -34.04 -36.53
N HIS A 2 21.77 -34.11 -35.90
CA HIS A 2 21.90 -34.00 -34.42
C HIS A 2 21.59 -32.62 -33.82
N ARG A 3 21.85 -31.52 -34.54
CA ARG A 3 21.63 -30.15 -34.04
C ARG A 3 20.14 -29.78 -33.88
N PHE A 4 19.29 -30.29 -34.76
CA PHE A 4 17.83 -30.10 -34.67
C PHE A 4 17.22 -30.89 -33.50
N SER A 5 17.77 -32.07 -33.19
CA SER A 5 17.33 -32.88 -32.05
C SER A 5 17.62 -32.20 -30.71
N ALA A 6 18.81 -31.59 -30.57
CA ALA A 6 19.17 -30.86 -29.34
C ALA A 6 18.30 -29.61 -29.11
N ILE A 7 17.97 -28.88 -30.17
CA ILE A 7 17.11 -27.69 -30.08
C ILE A 7 15.68 -28.08 -29.70
N LEU A 8 15.13 -29.13 -30.31
CA LEU A 8 13.80 -29.65 -29.97
C LEU A 8 13.75 -30.15 -28.52
N PHE A 9 14.80 -30.83 -28.07
CA PHE A 9 14.93 -31.28 -26.68
C PHE A 9 15.01 -30.13 -25.68
N CYS A 10 15.78 -29.08 -25.98
CA CYS A 10 15.82 -27.86 -25.17
C CYS A 10 14.46 -27.14 -25.11
N LEU A 11 13.75 -27.06 -26.25
CA LEU A 11 12.41 -26.46 -26.30
C LEU A 11 11.41 -27.25 -25.46
N LEU A 12 11.45 -28.59 -25.52
CA LEU A 12 10.61 -29.45 -24.68
C LEU A 12 10.92 -29.30 -23.19
N LEU A 13 12.19 -29.17 -22.82
CA LEU A 13 12.60 -28.91 -21.44
C LEU A 13 12.13 -27.54 -20.92
N LEU A 14 12.19 -26.50 -21.75
CA LEU A 14 11.71 -25.16 -21.40
C LEU A 14 10.18 -25.11 -21.19
N ILE A 15 9.42 -25.86 -22.00
CA ILE A 15 7.96 -25.97 -21.86
C ILE A 15 7.59 -26.74 -20.58
N ALA A 16 8.30 -27.83 -20.26
CA ALA A 16 8.04 -28.60 -19.04
C ALA A 16 8.34 -27.81 -17.74
N MET A 17 9.30 -26.88 -17.76
CA MET A 17 9.60 -26.01 -16.62
C MET A 17 8.59 -24.88 -16.42
N THR A 18 7.82 -24.50 -17.45
CA THR A 18 6.80 -23.45 -17.34
C THR A 18 5.52 -23.95 -16.64
N GLU A 19 5.16 -25.22 -16.82
CA GLU A 19 3.98 -25.83 -16.15
C GLU A 19 4.20 -26.09 -14.65
N ALA A 20 5.45 -26.15 -14.18
CA ALA A 20 5.78 -26.36 -12.77
C ALA A 20 5.56 -25.12 -11.88
N GLN A 21 5.33 -23.93 -12.46
CA GLN A 21 5.08 -22.70 -11.68
C GLN A 21 3.60 -22.47 -11.32
N GLU A 22 2.65 -23.19 -11.92
CA GLU A 22 1.22 -22.95 -11.70
C GLU A 22 0.61 -23.72 -10.52
N TYR A 23 1.35 -24.64 -9.89
CA TYR A 23 0.86 -25.45 -8.77
C TYR A 23 1.33 -24.93 -7.40
N SER A 24 1.09 -23.66 -7.11
CA SER A 24 1.00 -23.20 -5.72
C SER A 24 -0.47 -23.19 -5.31
N PRO A 25 -0.94 -24.09 -4.44
CA PRO A 25 -2.27 -23.97 -3.86
C PRO A 25 -2.30 -22.65 -3.09
N ARG A 26 -2.98 -21.65 -3.66
CA ARG A 26 -3.15 -20.33 -3.05
C ARG A 26 -3.65 -20.53 -1.62
N ILE A 27 -2.79 -20.27 -0.63
CA ILE A 27 -3.13 -20.39 0.79
C ILE A 27 -4.32 -19.47 1.06
N ARG A 28 -5.50 -20.04 1.26
CA ARG A 28 -6.72 -19.29 1.60
C ARG A 28 -6.65 -18.93 3.07
N ARG A 29 -6.04 -17.80 3.39
CA ARG A 29 -6.10 -17.22 4.73
C ARG A 29 -7.51 -16.66 4.96
N PRO A 30 -8.10 -16.83 6.17
CA PRO A 30 -9.32 -16.13 6.50
C PRO A 30 -9.12 -14.61 6.36
N PRO A 31 -10.15 -13.83 5.99
CA PRO A 31 -10.06 -12.38 5.98
C PRO A 31 -9.59 -11.85 7.34
N PRO A 32 -8.74 -10.80 7.36
CA PRO A 32 -8.36 -10.14 8.60
C PRO A 32 -9.59 -9.64 9.38
N ALA A 33 -9.50 -9.60 10.70
CA ALA A 33 -10.48 -8.89 11.52
C ALA A 33 -10.45 -7.38 11.20
N LEU A 34 -11.54 -6.65 11.49
CA LEU A 34 -11.63 -5.22 11.14
C LEU A 34 -10.48 -4.38 11.71
N ALA A 35 -10.13 -4.56 12.98
CA ALA A 35 -8.99 -3.85 13.59
C ALA A 35 -7.66 -4.17 12.90
N GLU A 36 -7.48 -5.42 12.46
CA GLU A 36 -6.30 -5.82 11.70
C GLU A 36 -6.31 -5.21 10.29
N GLN A 37 -7.48 -5.10 9.67
CA GLN A 37 -7.63 -4.44 8.38
C GLN A 37 -7.28 -2.94 8.45
N GLU A 38 -7.68 -2.25 9.51
CA GLU A 38 -7.33 -0.84 9.75
C GLU A 38 -5.82 -0.66 9.97
N ARG A 39 -5.21 -1.57 10.74
CA ARG A 39 -3.75 -1.60 10.95
C ARG A 39 -2.99 -1.80 9.64
N LEU A 40 -3.42 -2.76 8.82
CA LEU A 40 -2.82 -3.05 7.52
C LEU A 40 -3.00 -1.90 6.54
N ALA A 41 -4.18 -1.26 6.51
CA ALA A 41 -4.42 -0.08 5.69
C ALA A 41 -3.49 1.07 6.09
N SER A 42 -3.27 1.24 7.39
CA SER A 42 -2.36 2.25 7.95
C SER A 42 -0.91 2.01 7.56
N GLU A 43 -0.45 0.74 7.59
CA GLU A 43 0.89 0.36 7.14
C GLU A 43 1.09 0.61 5.64
N LEU A 44 0.09 0.28 4.82
CA LEU A 44 0.13 0.51 3.38
C LEU A 44 0.23 2.00 3.05
N VAL A 45 -0.59 2.84 3.67
CA VAL A 45 -0.58 4.28 3.35
C VAL A 45 0.70 4.97 3.84
N MET A 46 1.30 4.52 4.95
CA MET A 46 2.57 5.07 5.47
C MET A 46 3.78 4.73 4.58
N THR A 47 3.65 3.74 3.71
CA THR A 47 4.72 3.29 2.80
C THR A 47 4.41 3.59 1.33
N ASP A 48 3.33 4.34 1.06
CA ASP A 48 2.92 4.69 -0.30
C ASP A 48 3.94 5.62 -0.97
N GLY A 49 4.48 5.20 -2.12
CA GLY A 49 5.44 5.96 -2.91
C GLY A 49 4.86 7.17 -3.64
N LEU A 50 3.54 7.36 -3.61
CA LEU A 50 2.86 8.52 -4.20
C LEU A 50 2.76 9.71 -3.23
N LEU A 51 3.16 9.56 -1.97
CA LEU A 51 3.11 10.63 -0.98
C LEU A 51 4.00 11.82 -1.36
N GLN A 52 3.45 13.02 -1.22
CA GLN A 52 4.15 14.28 -1.39
C GLN A 52 4.29 15.02 -0.06
N LYS A 53 5.40 15.75 0.11
CA LYS A 53 5.65 16.49 1.34
C LYS A 53 4.48 17.45 1.63
N GLY A 54 3.94 17.35 2.83
CA GLY A 54 2.76 18.12 3.27
C GLY A 54 1.46 17.31 3.25
N ASP A 55 1.43 16.15 2.60
CA ASP A 55 0.26 15.28 2.60
C ASP A 55 -0.09 14.83 4.02
N ILE A 56 -1.39 14.80 4.32
CA ILE A 56 -1.92 14.30 5.59
C ILE A 56 -2.35 12.87 5.38
N VAL A 57 -1.82 11.99 6.22
CA VAL A 57 -2.18 10.59 6.27
C VAL A 57 -3.00 10.32 7.52
N VAL A 58 -4.10 9.59 7.33
CA VAL A 58 -4.99 9.12 8.40
C VAL A 58 -4.69 7.65 8.67
N THR A 59 -4.41 7.32 9.92
CA THR A 59 -4.15 5.95 10.38
C THR A 59 -5.06 5.59 11.55
N ASP A 60 -5.06 4.31 11.92
CA ASP A 60 -5.66 3.80 13.16
C ASP A 60 -5.05 4.42 14.43
N HIS A 61 -3.82 4.95 14.36
CA HIS A 61 -3.13 5.60 15.48
C HIS A 61 -3.33 7.13 15.54
N GLY A 62 -3.81 7.75 14.46
CA GLY A 62 -4.07 9.19 14.42
C GLY A 62 -3.78 9.84 13.06
N TYR A 63 -3.31 11.09 13.11
CA TYR A 63 -3.08 11.92 11.92
C TYR A 63 -1.62 12.33 11.84
N TYR A 64 -1.05 12.23 10.66
CA TYR A 64 0.36 12.51 10.43
C TYR A 64 0.53 13.34 9.16
N VAL A 65 1.50 14.27 9.17
CA VAL A 65 1.94 14.97 7.96
C VAL A 65 3.22 14.30 7.47
N PHE A 66 3.27 13.95 6.19
CA PHE A 66 4.47 13.47 5.53
C PHE A 66 5.48 14.60 5.33
N GLN A 67 6.70 14.43 5.84
CA GLN A 67 7.78 15.42 5.79
C GLN A 67 8.74 15.22 4.61
N GLY A 68 8.66 14.05 3.95
CA GLY A 68 9.57 13.63 2.90
C GLY A 68 10.34 12.36 3.27
N ILE A 69 11.30 12.02 2.45
CA ILE A 69 12.22 10.90 2.69
C ILE A 69 13.35 11.42 3.61
N ALA A 70 13.71 10.62 4.60
CA ALA A 70 14.79 10.89 5.55
C ALA A 70 16.15 11.00 4.84
N ALA A 71 17.16 11.44 5.58
CA ALA A 71 18.52 11.57 5.05
C ALA A 71 19.15 10.24 4.59
N ASP A 72 18.60 9.10 5.00
CA ASP A 72 19.01 7.77 4.54
C ASP A 72 18.51 7.43 3.13
N GLY A 73 17.63 8.27 2.55
CA GLY A 73 17.09 8.09 1.21
C GLY A 73 16.05 6.97 1.08
N PHE A 74 15.62 6.35 2.18
CA PHE A 74 14.67 5.23 2.16
C PHE A 74 13.50 5.39 3.13
N THR A 75 13.75 5.94 4.31
CA THR A 75 12.74 5.99 5.37
C THR A 75 11.81 7.18 5.16
N ASN A 76 10.49 6.95 5.17
CA ASN A 76 9.52 8.04 5.16
C ASN A 76 9.47 8.74 6.53
N GLU A 77 9.61 10.07 6.54
CA GLU A 77 9.50 10.87 7.76
C GLU A 77 8.08 11.42 7.94
N PHE A 78 7.54 11.27 9.15
CA PHE A 78 6.22 11.74 9.51
C PHE A 78 6.25 12.57 10.78
N ARG A 79 5.35 13.56 10.86
CA ARG A 79 5.11 14.33 12.09
C ARG A 79 3.65 14.15 12.52
N PRO A 80 3.38 13.77 13.79
CA PRO A 80 2.01 13.69 14.29
C PRO A 80 1.36 15.08 14.32
N ILE A 81 0.08 15.15 14.00
CA ILE A 81 -0.74 16.37 14.07
C ILE A 81 -2.04 16.11 14.82
N PRO A 82 -2.66 17.13 15.44
CA PRO A 82 -4.01 17.01 15.98
C PRO A 82 -5.02 16.74 14.85
N SER A 83 -6.19 16.19 15.22
CA SER A 83 -7.26 15.94 14.24
C SER A 83 -7.63 17.23 13.49
N PRO A 84 -7.47 17.27 12.16
CA PRO A 84 -7.75 18.46 11.36
C PRO A 84 -9.25 18.76 11.27
N LEU A 85 -10.10 17.84 11.71
CA LEU A 85 -11.56 17.99 11.70
C LEU A 85 -12.10 18.73 12.92
N LYS A 86 -11.28 18.94 13.97
CA LYS A 86 -11.72 19.61 15.20
C LYS A 86 -11.65 21.14 15.15
N SER A 87 -11.02 21.72 14.14
CA SER A 87 -10.83 23.17 14.03
C SER A 87 -12.07 23.97 13.59
N ASP A 88 -13.18 23.33 13.23
CA ASP A 88 -14.30 24.03 12.57
C ASP A 88 -15.51 24.40 13.48
N GLN A 89 -15.56 23.95 14.74
CA GLN A 89 -16.69 24.32 15.62
C GLN A 89 -16.71 25.81 16.03
N LYS A 90 -15.64 26.58 15.77
CA LYS A 90 -15.58 28.00 16.12
C LYS A 90 -15.79 28.93 14.92
N ALA A 91 -15.76 28.42 13.69
CA ALA A 91 -15.84 29.22 12.46
C ALA A 91 -17.23 29.22 11.81
N SER A 92 -18.10 28.26 12.13
CA SER A 92 -19.47 28.20 11.59
C SER A 92 -20.46 29.10 12.35
N GLY A 93 -20.16 30.40 12.41
CA GLY A 93 -21.14 31.46 12.69
C GLY A 93 -21.96 31.86 11.44
N LEU A 94 -21.81 31.14 10.33
CA LEU A 94 -22.62 31.33 9.14
C LEU A 94 -23.94 30.58 9.31
N ARG A 95 -24.94 31.35 9.76
CA ARG A 95 -26.35 30.95 9.78
C ARG A 95 -26.75 30.50 8.37
N PHE A 96 -27.10 29.22 8.24
CA PHE A 96 -27.96 28.78 7.16
C PHE A 96 -29.30 29.51 7.33
N VAL A 97 -29.62 30.39 6.39
CA VAL A 97 -30.98 30.91 6.23
C VAL A 97 -31.66 29.92 5.29
N ASP A 98 -32.53 29.08 5.86
CA ASP A 98 -33.41 28.24 5.06
C ASP A 98 -34.45 29.12 4.34
N PRO A 99 -34.86 28.76 3.10
CA PRO A 99 -35.86 29.49 2.33
C PRO A 99 -37.28 29.42 2.90
#